data_AF-A0A2I0T7Y8-F1
#
_entry.id   AF-A0A2I0T7Y8-F1
#
_cell.length_a   1.000
_cell.length_b   1.000
_cell.length_c   1.000
_cell.angle_alpha   90.00
_cell.angle_beta   90.00
_cell.angle_gamma   90.00
#
_symmetry.space_group_name_H-M   'P 1'
#
loop_
_entity.id
_entity.type
_entity.pdbx_description
1 polymer ?
#
loop_
_entity_poly.entity_id
_entity_poly.type
_entity_poly.pdbx_seq_one_letter_code
_entity_poly.pdbx_strand_id
1 'polypeptide(L)'
;MGNKQEELEICVWSQGHDVIAITETWWDNSHDWNTVMDGYILFRKDRPAGQGGGVVLYVREQLECIELCLRVDEECVESLCVRIKGQTNMGDTVVGVYYRPLDQEEEVDEVFYRQLEIASQSQALGLTGEFDYPDICWKDNTARHAQSRRFLQSIDDNFLTQMVEEPMRRGALLDLVLTNKEGLVGDVKVGGSLGCSDHEVVEFRILCGRSRAKSSIPTLDFRRTNFGFFKDLLQVIPWDQALEGRGVQGSWLIFKHRFLQAQDLYTPRSKKSGKGGRRPAWMRKELLEKLKWKKEVYRMWKRGLATWEEYRSTVRVCRDATRKAKACLELNPAKDVKDNKKGFFKYISSKRKTRENVCQLLNEVGALVTEDAEKAELLNAFFGSVFTANTSPQESQTLEVGESVSSKEDFSLVKDNEVRDHLSKLDTQKSMGPDGMHPRVLKELADVIAKPPSIIWPGWLLVTYPQNFTGWN
;
A
#
# COMPACT_ATOMS: atom_id res chain seq x y z
N MET A 1 -23.35 4.61 7.98
CA MET A 1 -22.27 5.21 7.14
C MET A 1 -22.59 5.49 5.65
N GLY A 2 -23.51 4.76 4.98
CA GLY A 2 -23.67 4.81 3.51
C GLY A 2 -23.92 6.19 2.85
N ASN A 3 -24.44 7.17 3.59
CA ASN A 3 -24.74 8.52 3.09
C ASN A 3 -23.64 9.57 3.37
N LYS A 4 -22.56 9.17 4.09
CA LYS A 4 -21.41 9.99 4.53
C LYS A 4 -20.07 9.49 3.96
N GLN A 5 -20.04 8.33 3.28
CA GLN A 5 -18.82 7.70 2.74
C GLN A 5 -18.00 8.64 1.84
N GLU A 6 -18.66 9.37 0.94
CA GLU A 6 -17.98 10.30 0.03
C GLU A 6 -17.29 11.44 0.78
N GLU A 7 -17.88 11.88 1.89
CA GLU A 7 -17.31 12.94 2.72
C GLU A 7 -16.15 12.42 3.57
N LEU A 8 -16.20 11.16 4.01
CA LEU A 8 -15.09 10.51 4.67
C LEU A 8 -13.87 10.42 3.76
N GLU A 9 -14.05 9.91 2.53
CA GLU A 9 -12.97 9.80 1.52
C GLU A 9 -12.26 11.15 1.31
N ILE A 10 -13.01 12.26 1.34
CA ILE A 10 -12.48 13.60 1.24
C ILE A 10 -11.66 14.00 2.46
N CYS A 11 -12.23 13.82 3.65
CA CYS A 11 -11.58 14.19 4.91
C CYS A 11 -10.23 13.47 5.01
N VAL A 12 -10.24 12.16 4.80
CA VAL A 12 -9.06 11.30 4.79
C VAL A 12 -8.01 11.79 3.80
N TRP A 13 -8.39 12.09 2.56
CA TRP A 13 -7.42 12.61 1.58
C TRP A 13 -6.86 13.98 1.98
N SER A 14 -7.69 14.86 2.55
CA SER A 14 -7.31 16.23 2.90
C SER A 14 -6.41 16.32 4.13
N GLN A 15 -6.61 15.44 5.10
CA GLN A 15 -5.92 15.44 6.40
C GLN A 15 -4.78 14.43 6.43
N GLY A 16 -4.84 13.39 5.60
CA GLY A 16 -3.77 12.42 5.43
C GLY A 16 -3.59 11.48 6.61
N HIS A 17 -4.67 11.17 7.33
CA HIS A 17 -4.68 10.26 8.49
C HIS A 17 -4.10 8.90 8.15
N ASP A 18 -3.33 8.30 9.06
CA ASP A 18 -2.75 6.97 8.83
C ASP A 18 -3.65 5.83 9.31
N VAL A 19 -4.50 6.09 10.31
CA VAL A 19 -5.52 5.16 10.83
C VAL A 19 -6.84 5.93 11.00
N ILE A 20 -7.97 5.30 10.65
CA ILE A 20 -9.31 5.85 10.83
C ILE A 20 -10.18 4.80 11.50
N ALA A 21 -10.75 5.14 12.65
CA ALA A 21 -11.74 4.34 13.36
C ALA A 21 -13.15 4.87 13.08
N ILE A 22 -14.11 3.97 12.88
CA ILE A 22 -15.51 4.31 12.63
C ILE A 22 -16.38 3.37 13.47
N THR A 23 -17.28 3.96 14.24
CA THR A 23 -18.39 3.29 14.93
C THR A 23 -19.69 3.49 14.14
N GLU A 24 -20.70 2.67 14.41
CA GLU A 24 -22.00 2.72 13.75
C GLU A 24 -21.93 2.72 12.21
N THR A 25 -21.24 1.74 11.65
CA THR A 25 -21.09 1.64 10.18
C THR A 25 -22.44 1.38 9.51
N TRP A 26 -23.30 0.59 10.15
CA TRP A 26 -24.57 0.07 9.62
C TRP A 26 -24.35 -0.68 8.30
N TRP A 27 -23.26 -1.43 8.23
CA TRP A 27 -22.93 -2.25 7.07
C TRP A 27 -23.36 -3.69 7.26
N ASP A 28 -23.61 -4.34 6.13
CA ASP A 28 -23.85 -5.77 6.00
C ASP A 28 -23.11 -6.27 4.74
N ASN A 29 -23.25 -7.56 4.42
CA ASN A 29 -22.64 -8.18 3.23
C ASN A 29 -23.03 -7.53 1.89
N SER A 30 -24.09 -6.71 1.84
CA SER A 30 -24.51 -5.98 0.63
C SER A 30 -23.76 -4.67 0.40
N HIS A 31 -23.02 -4.17 1.40
CA HIS A 31 -22.33 -2.87 1.35
C HIS A 31 -20.90 -2.94 0.78
N ASP A 32 -20.38 -4.14 0.57
CA ASP A 32 -19.03 -4.48 0.11
C ASP A 32 -18.46 -3.69 -1.09
N TRP A 33 -19.32 -3.16 -1.96
CA TRP A 33 -18.89 -2.46 -3.18
C TRP A 33 -18.46 -1.01 -2.93
N ASN A 34 -18.81 -0.43 -1.77
CA ASN A 34 -18.55 0.98 -1.45
C ASN A 34 -17.62 1.19 -0.24
N THR A 35 -17.06 0.10 0.30
CA THR A 35 -16.21 0.14 1.51
C THR A 35 -14.72 0.26 1.21
N VAL A 36 -14.30 0.04 -0.04
CA VAL A 36 -12.88 0.11 -0.42
C VAL A 36 -12.43 1.55 -0.58
N MET A 37 -11.43 1.94 0.20
CA MET A 37 -10.78 3.25 0.12
C MET A 37 -9.34 3.08 -0.39
N ASP A 38 -8.99 3.81 -1.46
CA ASP A 38 -7.68 3.70 -2.10
C ASP A 38 -6.53 4.05 -1.13
N GLY A 39 -5.57 3.12 -0.99
CA GLY A 39 -4.39 3.32 -0.15
C GLY A 39 -4.57 2.91 1.31
N TYR A 40 -5.69 2.26 1.65
CA TYR A 40 -5.99 1.73 2.98
C TYR A 40 -6.41 0.27 2.94
N ILE A 41 -5.95 -0.48 3.93
CA ILE A 41 -6.41 -1.80 4.32
C ILE A 41 -7.64 -1.62 5.20
N LEU A 42 -8.70 -2.37 4.92
CA LEU A 42 -9.95 -2.34 5.66
C LEU A 42 -10.02 -3.56 6.60
N PHE A 43 -10.18 -3.30 7.88
CA PHE A 43 -10.60 -4.27 8.89
C PHE A 43 -12.01 -3.87 9.34
N ARG A 44 -12.94 -4.83 9.42
CA ARG A 44 -14.34 -4.56 9.74
C ARG A 44 -14.95 -5.67 10.56
N LYS A 45 -15.89 -5.29 11.42
CA LYS A 45 -16.76 -6.20 12.14
C LYS A 45 -18.17 -5.65 12.08
N ASP A 46 -19.03 -6.38 11.39
CA ASP A 46 -20.42 -5.99 11.18
C ASP A 46 -21.32 -6.65 12.22
N ARG A 47 -22.44 -6.01 12.54
CA ARG A 47 -23.45 -6.59 13.42
C ARG A 47 -24.27 -7.64 12.64
N PRO A 48 -24.30 -8.92 13.06
CA PRO A 48 -24.95 -9.98 12.29
C PRO A 48 -26.48 -9.86 12.24
N ALA A 49 -27.10 -9.26 13.27
CA ALA A 49 -28.55 -9.04 13.34
C ALA A 49 -28.89 -7.76 14.13
N GLY A 50 -29.88 -7.00 13.67
CA GLY A 50 -30.39 -5.79 14.33
C GLY A 50 -30.25 -4.51 13.49
N GLN A 51 -30.84 -3.41 13.98
CA GLN A 51 -30.69 -2.09 13.39
C GLN A 51 -29.49 -1.38 14.02
N GLY A 52 -28.51 -0.98 13.22
CA GLY A 52 -27.34 -0.22 13.66
C GLY A 52 -26.15 -1.05 14.14
N GLY A 53 -25.12 -0.37 14.66
CA GLY A 53 -23.86 -0.97 15.08
C GLY A 53 -22.82 -1.16 13.96
N GLY A 54 -21.79 -1.93 14.27
CA GLY A 54 -20.65 -2.25 13.42
C GLY A 54 -19.47 -1.30 13.60
N VAL A 55 -18.26 -1.86 13.61
CA VAL A 55 -17.01 -1.11 13.75
C VAL A 55 -16.05 -1.37 12.61
N VAL A 56 -15.30 -0.34 12.22
CA VAL A 56 -14.34 -0.38 11.10
C VAL A 56 -13.05 0.33 11.49
N LEU A 57 -11.93 -0.29 11.09
CA LEU A 57 -10.60 0.31 11.09
C LEU A 57 -10.04 0.35 9.67
N TYR A 58 -9.77 1.55 9.17
CA TYR A 58 -8.94 1.74 7.97
C TYR A 58 -7.50 2.02 8.39
N VAL A 59 -6.56 1.23 7.89
CA VAL A 59 -5.13 1.40 8.14
C VAL A 59 -4.41 1.64 6.83
N ARG A 60 -3.58 2.67 6.73
CA ARG A 60 -2.85 2.98 5.50
C ARG A 60 -1.98 1.81 5.06
N GLU A 61 -2.03 1.43 3.78
CA GLU A 61 -1.30 0.27 3.19
C GLU A 61 0.24 0.31 3.42
N GLN A 62 0.79 1.48 3.72
CA GLN A 62 2.22 1.66 4.04
C GLN A 62 2.59 1.17 5.45
N LEU A 63 1.60 0.95 6.30
CA LEU A 63 1.77 0.39 7.63
C LEU A 63 1.63 -1.12 7.55
N GLU A 64 2.67 -1.82 7.96
CA GLU A 64 2.55 -3.25 8.23
C GLU A 64 1.69 -3.44 9.48
N CYS A 65 0.51 -4.04 9.29
CA CYS A 65 -0.45 -4.28 10.34
C CYS A 65 -1.07 -5.67 10.20
N ILE A 66 -1.43 -6.27 11.33
CA ILE A 66 -2.09 -7.57 11.42
C ILE A 66 -3.28 -7.41 12.38
N GLU A 67 -4.41 -8.01 12.05
CA GLU A 67 -5.55 -8.07 12.96
C GLU A 67 -5.17 -8.84 14.22
N LEU A 68 -5.49 -8.28 15.38
CA LEU A 68 -5.23 -8.89 16.66
C LEU A 68 -6.50 -9.61 17.13
N CYS A 69 -6.55 -10.93 16.93
CA CYS A 69 -7.65 -11.76 17.46
C CYS A 69 -7.53 -11.86 18.99
N LEU A 70 -8.41 -11.14 19.68
CA LEU A 70 -8.57 -11.18 21.13
C LEU A 70 -9.52 -12.34 21.45
N ARG A 71 -8.98 -13.56 21.54
CA ARG A 71 -9.69 -14.85 21.64
C ARG A 71 -10.62 -14.98 22.86
N VAL A 72 -11.71 -14.24 22.90
CA VAL A 72 -12.79 -14.34 23.88
C VAL A 72 -14.10 -14.03 23.14
N ASP A 73 -14.92 -15.07 22.93
CA ASP A 73 -16.31 -15.02 22.43
C ASP A 73 -16.58 -13.82 21.50
N GLU A 74 -15.83 -13.79 20.39
CA GLU A 74 -15.66 -12.60 19.55
C GLU A 74 -16.96 -12.07 18.95
N GLU A 75 -18.03 -12.86 18.86
CA GLU A 75 -19.24 -12.47 18.11
C GLU A 75 -20.11 -11.42 18.83
N CYS A 76 -20.04 -11.31 20.16
CA CYS A 76 -20.96 -10.47 20.93
C CYS A 76 -20.50 -9.01 21.12
N VAL A 77 -19.18 -8.76 21.07
CA VAL A 77 -18.60 -7.43 21.35
C VAL A 77 -18.26 -6.71 20.05
N GLU A 78 -18.75 -5.49 19.88
CA GLU A 78 -18.42 -4.65 18.71
C GLU A 78 -17.07 -3.94 18.90
N SER A 79 -16.00 -4.74 18.97
CA SER A 79 -14.61 -4.32 19.10
C SER A 79 -13.75 -4.90 17.98
N LEU A 80 -12.70 -4.16 17.61
CA LEU A 80 -11.72 -4.58 16.61
C LEU A 80 -10.36 -3.97 16.95
N CYS A 81 -9.30 -4.79 16.98
CA CYS A 81 -7.95 -4.35 17.26
C CYS A 81 -6.98 -4.76 16.15
N VAL A 82 -6.07 -3.86 15.80
CA VAL A 82 -4.99 -4.12 14.84
C VAL A 82 -3.65 -3.86 15.51
N ARG A 83 -2.71 -4.79 15.34
CA ARG A 83 -1.32 -4.60 15.74
C ARG A 83 -0.55 -4.00 14.57
N ILE A 84 -0.06 -2.78 14.76
CA ILE A 84 0.79 -2.07 13.81
C ILE A 84 2.24 -2.30 14.21
N LYS A 85 3.05 -2.87 13.30
CA LYS A 85 4.45 -3.15 13.59
C LYS A 85 5.26 -1.87 13.78
N GLY A 86 6.04 -1.85 14.85
CA GLY A 86 7.01 -0.82 15.15
C GLY A 86 8.29 -0.96 14.31
N GLN A 87 9.14 0.06 14.34
CA GLN A 87 10.51 -0.08 13.82
C GLN A 87 11.33 -1.00 14.75
N THR A 88 12.42 -1.59 14.24
CA THR A 88 13.38 -2.36 15.05
C THR A 88 13.70 -1.61 16.35
N ASN A 89 13.47 -2.27 17.49
CA ASN A 89 13.65 -1.79 18.87
C ASN A 89 12.58 -0.82 19.43
N MET A 90 11.54 -0.44 18.68
CA MET A 90 10.51 0.51 19.14
C MET A 90 9.19 -0.13 19.62
N GLY A 91 9.06 -1.47 19.52
CA GLY A 91 7.86 -2.18 19.97
C GLY A 91 6.64 -1.99 19.07
N ASP A 92 5.74 -2.97 19.05
CA ASP A 92 4.51 -2.88 18.28
C ASP A 92 3.48 -1.99 18.99
N THR A 93 2.64 -1.31 18.20
CA THR A 93 1.54 -0.49 18.72
C THR A 93 0.21 -1.13 18.34
N VAL A 94 -0.64 -1.38 19.33
CA VAL A 94 -2.00 -1.86 19.11
C VAL A 94 -2.94 -0.66 19.03
N VAL A 95 -3.76 -0.63 17.99
CA VAL A 95 -4.83 0.36 17.83
C VAL A 95 -6.16 -0.37 17.78
N GLY A 96 -7.09 0.06 18.63
CA GLY A 96 -8.41 -0.55 18.74
C GLY A 96 -9.54 0.44 18.47
N VAL A 97 -10.66 -0.09 17.99
CA VAL A 97 -11.96 0.58 18.00
C VAL A 97 -12.95 -0.23 18.82
N TYR A 98 -13.79 0.45 19.60
CA TYR A 98 -14.88 -0.16 20.34
C TYR A 98 -16.16 0.66 20.21
N TYR A 99 -17.30 -0.02 20.07
CA TYR A 99 -18.62 0.57 20.13
C TYR A 99 -19.47 -0.16 21.17
N ARG A 100 -20.04 0.59 22.11
CA ARG A 100 -20.97 0.10 23.12
C ARG A 100 -22.37 0.65 22.87
N PRO A 101 -23.37 -0.17 22.53
CA PRO A 101 -24.76 0.26 22.55
C PRO A 101 -25.22 0.68 23.96
N LEU A 102 -26.11 1.68 24.04
CA LEU A 102 -26.70 2.14 25.31
C LEU A 102 -27.40 1.03 26.11
N ASP A 103 -27.96 0.04 25.44
CA ASP A 103 -28.71 -1.09 26.00
C ASP A 103 -27.87 -2.37 26.13
N GLN A 104 -26.53 -2.27 26.07
CA GLN A 104 -25.64 -3.41 26.18
C GLN A 104 -25.76 -4.11 27.56
N GLU A 105 -25.88 -5.44 27.51
CA GLU A 105 -25.95 -6.32 28.69
C GLU A 105 -24.60 -6.36 29.44
N GLU A 106 -24.65 -6.54 30.77
CA GLU A 106 -23.45 -6.55 31.63
C GLU A 106 -22.52 -7.73 31.31
N GLU A 107 -23.06 -8.84 30.83
CA GLU A 107 -22.32 -10.00 30.37
C GLU A 107 -21.41 -9.66 29.17
N VAL A 108 -21.89 -8.80 28.26
CA VAL A 108 -21.13 -8.34 27.10
C VAL A 108 -20.06 -7.33 27.53
N ASP A 109 -20.36 -6.47 28.50
CA ASP A 109 -19.37 -5.58 29.13
C ASP A 109 -18.21 -6.39 29.73
N GLU A 110 -18.49 -7.49 30.44
CA GLU A 110 -17.46 -8.36 31.01
C GLU A 110 -16.63 -9.12 29.97
N VAL A 111 -17.20 -9.48 28.81
CA VAL A 111 -16.43 -10.00 27.67
C VAL A 111 -15.46 -8.94 27.16
N PHE A 112 -15.93 -7.70 27.02
CA PHE A 112 -15.08 -6.58 26.60
C PHE A 112 -13.95 -6.30 27.60
N TYR A 113 -14.20 -6.35 28.91
CA TYR A 113 -13.14 -6.15 29.92
C TYR A 113 -12.02 -7.21 29.82
N ARG A 114 -12.36 -8.47 29.51
CA ARG A 114 -11.35 -9.50 29.24
C ARG A 114 -10.55 -9.22 27.97
N GLN A 115 -11.20 -8.72 26.93
CA GLN A 115 -10.50 -8.30 25.70
C GLN A 115 -9.58 -7.10 25.97
N LEU A 116 -10.04 -6.15 26.79
CA LEU A 116 -9.27 -4.97 27.19
C LEU A 116 -8.02 -5.35 27.98
N GLU A 117 -8.12 -6.33 28.88
CA GLU A 117 -6.99 -6.86 29.65
C GLU A 117 -5.92 -7.49 28.75
N ILE A 118 -6.33 -8.26 27.74
CA ILE A 118 -5.38 -8.83 26.77
C ILE A 118 -4.74 -7.72 25.93
N ALA A 119 -5.51 -6.72 25.51
CA ALA A 119 -5.01 -5.61 24.71
C ALA A 119 -4.04 -4.71 25.51
N SER A 120 -4.34 -4.44 26.78
CA SER A 120 -3.57 -3.56 27.68
C SER A 120 -2.19 -4.11 28.02
N GLN A 121 -2.00 -5.43 27.97
CA GLN A 121 -0.69 -6.08 28.10
C GLN A 121 0.29 -5.76 26.96
N SER A 122 -0.20 -5.16 25.86
CA SER A 122 0.66 -4.72 24.75
C SER A 122 1.54 -3.54 25.17
N GLN A 123 2.75 -3.46 24.63
CA GLN A 123 3.71 -2.38 24.97
C GLN A 123 3.16 -0.97 24.74
N ALA A 124 2.28 -0.80 23.76
CA ALA A 124 1.60 0.44 23.46
C ALA A 124 0.19 0.14 22.94
N LEU A 125 -0.83 0.70 23.59
CA LEU A 125 -2.24 0.59 23.23
C LEU A 125 -2.83 1.99 23.04
N GLY A 126 -3.51 2.19 21.92
CA GLY A 126 -4.43 3.30 21.69
C GLY A 126 -5.81 2.76 21.31
N LEU A 127 -6.76 2.83 22.24
CA LEU A 127 -8.14 2.38 22.04
C LEU A 127 -9.04 3.60 21.90
N THR A 128 -9.92 3.61 20.90
CA THR A 128 -10.87 4.71 20.68
C THR A 128 -12.24 4.21 20.30
N GLY A 129 -13.25 5.07 20.36
CA GLY A 129 -14.61 4.77 19.94
C GLY A 129 -15.62 5.31 20.93
N GLU A 130 -16.83 4.76 20.86
CA GLU A 130 -18.01 5.29 21.51
C GLU A 130 -18.44 4.31 22.61
N PHE A 131 -18.27 4.74 23.86
CA PHE A 131 -18.45 3.90 25.04
C PHE A 131 -19.78 4.16 25.76
N ASP A 132 -20.50 5.22 25.41
CA ASP A 132 -21.88 5.48 25.85
C ASP A 132 -22.12 5.36 27.38
N TYR A 133 -21.18 5.85 28.19
CA TYR A 133 -21.33 5.98 29.65
C TYR A 133 -21.59 7.44 30.08
N PRO A 134 -22.83 7.95 29.96
CA PRO A 134 -23.13 9.37 30.20
C PRO A 134 -23.06 9.81 31.67
N ASP A 135 -23.10 8.88 32.62
CA ASP A 135 -23.12 9.18 34.06
C ASP A 135 -21.72 9.25 34.70
N ILE A 136 -20.65 9.04 33.92
CA ILE A 136 -19.27 9.14 34.38
C ILE A 136 -18.85 10.62 34.50
N CYS A 137 -18.39 11.00 35.69
CA CYS A 137 -17.68 12.24 35.94
C CYS A 137 -16.17 12.00 35.82
N TRP A 138 -15.59 12.33 34.66
CA TRP A 138 -14.15 12.19 34.41
C TRP A 138 -13.26 13.11 35.26
N LYS A 139 -13.80 14.21 35.80
CA LYS A 139 -13.05 15.11 36.69
C LYS A 139 -12.77 14.49 38.06
N ASP A 140 -13.76 13.78 38.58
CA ASP A 140 -13.72 13.18 39.92
C ASP A 140 -13.44 11.66 39.85
N ASN A 141 -13.36 11.10 38.64
CA ASN A 141 -13.30 9.67 38.38
C ASN A 141 -14.40 8.87 39.10
N THR A 142 -15.65 9.34 39.04
CA THR A 142 -16.79 8.70 39.71
C THR A 142 -17.95 8.42 38.76
N ALA A 143 -18.76 7.42 39.08
CA ALA A 143 -19.96 7.08 38.32
C ALA A 143 -21.14 6.69 39.22
N ARG A 144 -22.37 6.95 38.74
CA ARG A 144 -23.59 6.69 39.52
C ARG A 144 -24.02 5.23 39.41
N HIS A 145 -23.92 4.65 38.22
CA HIS A 145 -24.40 3.32 37.91
C HIS A 145 -23.32 2.26 38.14
N ALA A 146 -23.75 1.03 38.46
CA ALA A 146 -22.84 -0.07 38.76
C ALA A 146 -21.97 -0.45 37.56
N GLN A 147 -22.56 -0.54 36.37
CA GLN A 147 -21.86 -0.81 35.11
C GLN A 147 -20.76 0.23 34.83
N SER A 148 -21.08 1.53 34.95
CA SER A 148 -20.11 2.61 34.74
C SER A 148 -18.99 2.60 35.79
N ARG A 149 -19.28 2.25 37.05
CA ARG A 149 -18.24 2.04 38.08
C ARG A 149 -17.35 0.85 37.75
N ARG A 150 -17.93 -0.24 37.23
CA ARG A 150 -17.19 -1.43 36.81
C ARG A 150 -16.25 -1.13 35.65
N PHE A 151 -16.69 -0.31 34.69
CA PHE A 151 -15.85 0.19 33.61
C PHE A 151 -14.68 1.04 34.12
N LEU A 152 -14.92 1.99 35.02
CA LEU A 152 -13.85 2.78 35.63
C LEU A 152 -12.84 1.90 36.38
N GLN A 153 -13.31 0.90 37.11
CA GLN A 153 -12.44 -0.08 37.75
C GLN A 153 -11.60 -0.84 36.72
N SER A 154 -12.18 -1.25 35.59
CA SER A 154 -11.45 -1.92 34.52
C SER A 154 -10.38 -1.02 33.88
N ILE A 155 -10.66 0.28 33.71
CA ILE A 155 -9.66 1.27 33.25
C ILE A 155 -8.48 1.33 34.24
N ASP A 156 -8.79 1.47 35.53
CA ASP A 156 -7.78 1.58 36.59
C ASP A 156 -6.94 0.30 36.73
N ASP A 157 -7.58 -0.87 36.73
CA ASP A 157 -6.92 -2.19 36.80
C ASP A 157 -5.96 -2.41 35.62
N ASN A 158 -6.23 -1.79 34.47
CA ASN A 158 -5.44 -1.88 33.24
C ASN A 158 -4.50 -0.69 33.01
N PHE A 159 -4.35 0.22 33.98
CA PHE A 159 -3.52 1.42 33.88
C PHE A 159 -3.81 2.28 32.63
N LEU A 160 -5.09 2.37 32.25
CA LEU A 160 -5.52 3.14 31.09
C LEU A 160 -5.79 4.59 31.48
N THR A 161 -5.39 5.52 30.62
CA THR A 161 -5.64 6.96 30.77
C THR A 161 -6.53 7.45 29.66
N GLN A 162 -7.58 8.19 30.03
CA GLN A 162 -8.49 8.86 29.09
C GLN A 162 -7.91 10.21 28.63
N MET A 163 -7.82 10.41 27.32
CA MET A 163 -7.07 11.52 26.71
C MET A 163 -7.95 12.66 26.17
N VAL A 164 -9.29 12.52 26.19
CA VAL A 164 -10.20 13.55 25.69
C VAL A 164 -10.59 14.51 26.83
N GLU A 165 -10.11 15.75 26.75
CA GLU A 165 -10.38 16.79 27.77
C GLU A 165 -11.61 17.65 27.44
N GLU A 166 -11.87 17.88 26.15
CA GLU A 166 -12.95 18.77 25.70
C GLU A 166 -14.28 17.98 25.57
N PRO A 167 -15.34 18.33 26.34
CA PRO A 167 -16.65 17.72 26.15
C PRO A 167 -17.19 18.03 24.76
N MET A 168 -17.75 17.03 24.10
CA MET A 168 -18.40 17.20 22.81
C MET A 168 -19.70 18.01 22.93
N ARG A 169 -20.28 18.39 21.80
CA ARG A 169 -21.48 19.24 21.63
C ARG A 169 -22.64 19.07 22.64
N ARG A 170 -22.82 17.91 23.27
CA ARG A 170 -23.90 17.62 24.24
C ARG A 170 -23.46 17.64 25.71
N GLY A 171 -22.21 18.00 26.01
CA GLY A 171 -21.69 18.13 27.38
C GLY A 171 -21.24 16.83 28.04
N ALA A 172 -21.41 15.68 27.38
CA ALA A 172 -20.95 14.37 27.83
C ALA A 172 -19.78 13.86 26.96
N LEU A 173 -18.79 13.25 27.60
CA LEU A 173 -17.66 12.56 26.95
C LEU A 173 -18.05 11.10 26.72
N LEU A 174 -18.68 10.83 25.58
CA LEU A 174 -19.08 9.48 25.17
C LEU A 174 -18.05 8.83 24.22
N ASP A 175 -17.42 9.65 23.37
CA ASP A 175 -16.30 9.26 22.55
C ASP A 175 -15.00 9.35 23.37
N LEU A 176 -14.32 8.22 23.53
CA LEU A 176 -13.13 8.09 24.37
C LEU A 176 -11.88 7.78 23.55
N VAL A 177 -10.73 8.13 24.13
CA VAL A 177 -9.41 7.77 23.62
C VAL A 177 -8.59 7.33 24.83
N LEU A 178 -8.47 6.01 24.99
CA LEU A 178 -7.77 5.36 26.09
C LEU A 178 -6.36 4.94 25.66
N THR A 179 -5.38 5.10 26.54
CA THR A 179 -4.01 4.61 26.31
C THR A 179 -3.39 4.06 27.58
N ASN A 180 -2.56 3.02 27.45
CA ASN A 180 -1.80 2.42 28.56
C ASN A 180 -0.40 3.03 28.73
N LYS A 181 -0.03 4.00 27.89
CA LYS A 181 1.32 4.57 27.86
C LYS A 181 1.28 6.09 27.80
N GLU A 182 1.82 6.72 28.82
CA GLU A 182 1.96 8.17 28.87
C GLU A 182 2.78 8.70 27.69
N GLY A 183 2.30 9.78 27.07
CA GLY A 183 2.93 10.39 25.90
C GLY A 183 2.78 9.61 24.60
N LEU A 184 2.10 8.45 24.58
CA LEU A 184 1.81 7.75 23.32
C LEU A 184 0.80 8.54 22.47
N VAL A 185 -0.25 9.06 23.10
CA VAL A 185 -1.29 9.85 22.45
C VAL A 185 -1.07 11.34 22.74
N GLY A 186 -1.13 12.18 21.71
CA GLY A 186 -1.02 13.63 21.84
C GLY A 186 -1.82 14.39 20.78
N ASP A 187 -1.84 15.72 20.88
CA ASP A 187 -2.56 16.61 19.95
C ASP A 187 -4.05 16.25 19.75
N VAL A 188 -4.74 15.82 20.81
CA VAL A 188 -6.17 15.47 20.76
C VAL A 188 -6.99 16.71 20.47
N LYS A 189 -7.84 16.66 19.44
CA LYS A 189 -8.67 17.76 18.95
C LYS A 189 -10.04 17.25 18.56
N VAL A 190 -11.07 17.93 19.04
CA VAL A 190 -12.44 17.69 18.60
C VAL A 190 -12.71 18.53 17.35
N GLY A 191 -12.93 17.84 16.23
CA GLY A 191 -13.23 18.40 14.93
C GLY A 191 -14.72 18.47 14.61
N GLY A 192 -15.05 18.98 13.42
CA GLY A 192 -16.45 19.08 12.98
C GLY A 192 -17.08 17.74 12.65
N SER A 193 -18.41 17.73 12.59
CA SER A 193 -19.20 16.55 12.23
C SER A 193 -18.92 16.08 10.78
N LEU A 194 -18.89 14.77 10.60
CA LEU A 194 -18.92 14.15 9.27
C LEU A 194 -20.36 14.21 8.71
N GLY A 195 -20.57 15.04 7.70
CA GLY A 195 -21.90 15.36 7.20
C GLY A 195 -22.78 15.98 8.28
N CYS A 196 -24.03 15.52 8.37
CA CYS A 196 -24.98 15.91 9.41
C CYS A 196 -24.94 14.95 10.61
N SER A 197 -23.80 14.32 10.92
CA SER A 197 -23.69 13.50 12.14
C SER A 197 -23.93 14.33 13.38
N ASP A 198 -24.52 13.71 14.40
CA ASP A 198 -24.63 14.29 15.73
C ASP A 198 -23.31 14.18 16.50
N HIS A 199 -22.41 13.27 16.08
CA HIS A 199 -21.09 13.04 16.64
C HIS A 199 -20.02 13.94 15.98
N GLU A 200 -19.10 14.41 16.80
CA GLU A 200 -17.92 15.18 16.38
C GLU A 200 -16.75 14.22 16.11
N VAL A 201 -15.87 14.56 15.17
CA VAL A 201 -14.72 13.70 14.85
C VAL A 201 -13.60 14.00 15.84
N VAL A 202 -13.10 13.00 16.56
CA VAL A 202 -11.92 13.14 17.41
C VAL A 202 -10.66 12.84 16.58
N GLU A 203 -9.77 13.82 16.45
CA GLU A 203 -8.47 13.68 15.81
C GLU A 203 -7.36 13.69 16.85
N PHE A 204 -6.45 12.73 16.80
CA PHE A 204 -5.31 12.67 17.70
C PHE A 204 -4.09 12.07 16.99
N ARG A 205 -2.91 12.24 17.59
CA ARG A 205 -1.65 11.68 17.10
C ARG A 205 -1.20 10.55 18.02
N ILE A 206 -0.86 9.42 17.41
CA ILE A 206 -0.18 8.32 18.08
C ILE A 206 1.31 8.42 17.73
N LEU A 207 2.15 8.67 18.73
CA LEU A 207 3.60 8.70 18.59
C LEU A 207 4.14 7.27 18.48
N CYS A 208 4.06 6.73 17.27
CA CYS A 208 4.83 5.54 16.90
C CYS A 208 6.21 5.98 16.40
N GLY A 209 7.27 5.27 16.80
CA GLY A 209 8.65 5.55 16.40
C GLY A 209 8.94 5.23 14.94
N ARG A 210 8.17 5.78 13.99
CA ARG A 210 8.36 5.60 12.54
C ARG A 210 8.77 6.91 11.88
N SER A 211 9.84 6.85 11.10
CA SER A 211 9.92 7.62 9.85
C SER A 211 9.23 6.80 8.76
N ARG A 212 8.45 7.43 7.88
CA ARG A 212 7.87 6.76 6.71
C ARG A 212 8.97 5.98 5.98
N ALA A 213 8.93 4.66 6.02
CA ALA A 213 9.66 3.81 5.08
C ALA A 213 9.08 4.10 3.70
N LYS A 214 9.60 5.15 3.04
CA LYS A 214 9.34 5.36 1.63
C LYS A 214 9.98 4.15 0.96
N SER A 215 9.17 3.22 0.46
CA SER A 215 9.63 2.25 -0.52
C SER A 215 10.18 3.04 -1.69
N SER A 216 11.49 3.24 -1.63
CA SER A 216 12.26 4.03 -2.55
C SER A 216 13.10 3.01 -3.26
N ILE A 217 12.56 2.46 -4.33
CA ILE A 217 13.35 1.64 -5.22
C ILE A 217 14.37 2.60 -5.87
N PRO A 218 15.68 2.37 -5.69
CA PRO A 218 16.70 3.12 -6.40
C PRO A 218 16.53 2.80 -7.89
N THR A 219 16.06 3.78 -8.67
CA THR A 219 15.89 3.61 -10.11
C THR A 219 16.90 4.48 -10.84
N LEU A 220 17.44 3.96 -11.95
CA LEU A 220 18.34 4.72 -12.82
C LEU A 220 17.64 6.00 -13.31
N ASP A 221 18.28 7.14 -13.10
CA ASP A 221 17.77 8.45 -13.49
C ASP A 221 18.32 8.90 -14.84
N PHE A 222 17.66 8.45 -15.91
CA PHE A 222 18.05 8.77 -17.29
C PHE A 222 18.01 10.26 -17.63
N ARG A 223 17.38 11.13 -16.81
CA ARG A 223 17.43 12.59 -17.06
C ARG A 223 18.77 13.19 -16.65
N ARG A 224 19.46 12.55 -15.70
CA ARG A 224 20.75 12.99 -15.16
C ARG A 224 21.91 12.15 -15.68
N THR A 225 21.64 11.13 -16.48
CA THR A 225 22.67 10.30 -17.12
C THR A 225 23.42 11.11 -18.17
N ASN A 226 24.74 11.04 -18.12
CA ASN A 226 25.59 11.56 -19.19
C ASN A 226 25.99 10.41 -20.13
N PHE A 227 25.22 10.23 -21.20
CA PHE A 227 25.51 9.20 -22.21
C PHE A 227 26.78 9.46 -23.00
N GLY A 228 27.27 10.71 -23.09
CA GLY A 228 28.53 11.05 -23.76
C GLY A 228 29.72 10.42 -23.05
N PHE A 229 29.91 10.71 -21.76
CA PHE A 229 31.00 10.10 -20.98
C PHE A 229 30.87 8.58 -20.84
N PHE A 230 29.63 8.06 -20.85
CA PHE A 230 29.40 6.62 -20.88
C PHE A 230 29.95 6.02 -22.19
N LYS A 231 29.67 6.62 -23.35
CA LYS A 231 30.23 6.20 -24.64
C LYS A 231 31.75 6.26 -24.64
N ASP A 232 32.32 7.38 -24.19
CA ASP A 232 33.77 7.59 -24.19
C ASP A 232 34.50 6.51 -23.38
N LEU A 233 33.99 6.16 -22.19
CA LEU A 233 34.62 5.15 -21.32
C LEU A 233 34.63 3.76 -21.96
N LEU A 234 33.55 3.37 -22.66
CA LEU A 234 33.46 2.06 -23.30
C LEU A 234 34.16 2.00 -24.65
N GLN A 235 34.31 3.14 -25.33
CA GLN A 235 34.97 3.22 -26.63
C GLN A 235 36.48 3.09 -26.53
N VAL A 236 37.08 3.52 -25.41
CA VAL A 236 38.53 3.43 -25.17
C VAL A 236 39.00 1.99 -24.93
N ILE A 237 38.09 1.05 -24.63
CA ILE A 237 38.45 -0.34 -24.32
C ILE A 237 38.79 -1.10 -25.62
N PRO A 238 40.01 -1.66 -25.75
CA PRO A 238 40.36 -2.50 -26.90
C PRO A 238 39.73 -3.89 -26.75
N TRP A 239 38.45 -4.01 -27.14
CA TRP A 239 37.65 -5.21 -26.94
C TRP A 239 38.24 -6.47 -27.59
N ASP A 240 38.93 -6.34 -28.72
CA ASP A 240 39.58 -7.47 -29.39
C ASP A 240 40.62 -8.12 -28.46
N GLN A 241 41.47 -7.32 -27.82
CA GLN A 241 42.51 -7.78 -26.87
C GLN A 241 41.91 -8.19 -25.53
N ALA A 242 40.89 -7.46 -25.05
CA ALA A 242 40.28 -7.72 -23.76
C ALA A 242 39.54 -9.08 -23.71
N LEU A 243 39.03 -9.53 -24.86
CA LEU A 243 38.24 -10.76 -25.01
C LEU A 243 39.02 -11.91 -25.67
N GLU A 244 40.25 -11.67 -26.14
CA GLU A 244 41.09 -12.67 -26.82
C GLU A 244 41.38 -13.89 -25.94
N GLY A 245 41.27 -15.08 -26.53
CA GLY A 245 41.62 -16.36 -25.86
C GLY A 245 40.68 -16.77 -24.71
N ARG A 246 39.56 -16.07 -24.52
CA ARG A 246 38.58 -16.36 -23.46
C ARG A 246 37.34 -17.03 -24.04
N GLY A 247 36.80 -18.02 -23.32
CA GLY A 247 35.52 -18.64 -23.68
C GLY A 247 34.34 -17.65 -23.54
N VAL A 248 33.23 -17.96 -24.20
CA VAL A 248 32.00 -17.13 -24.26
C VAL A 248 31.60 -16.56 -22.89
N GLN A 249 31.57 -17.40 -21.86
CA GLN A 249 31.18 -17.00 -20.51
C GLN A 249 32.17 -16.02 -19.86
N GLY A 250 33.47 -16.25 -20.04
CA GLY A 250 34.51 -15.37 -19.52
C GLY A 250 34.48 -14.00 -20.19
N SER A 251 34.30 -13.99 -21.52
CA SER A 251 34.18 -12.77 -22.31
C SER A 251 32.90 -11.98 -21.97
N TRP A 252 31.76 -12.65 -21.77
CA TRP A 252 30.52 -12.03 -21.30
C TRP A 252 30.67 -11.39 -19.93
N LEU A 253 31.30 -12.07 -18.96
CA LEU A 253 31.50 -11.52 -17.62
C LEU A 253 32.35 -10.24 -17.63
N ILE A 254 33.38 -10.17 -18.47
CA ILE A 254 34.22 -8.97 -18.62
C ILE A 254 33.42 -7.83 -19.21
N PHE A 255 32.69 -8.08 -20.30
CA PHE A 255 31.82 -7.07 -20.90
C PHE A 255 30.78 -6.56 -19.89
N LYS A 256 30.06 -7.49 -19.23
CA LYS A 256 29.05 -7.16 -18.22
C LYS A 256 29.63 -6.34 -17.08
N HIS A 257 30.79 -6.73 -16.55
CA HIS A 257 31.45 -6.01 -15.47
C HIS A 257 31.80 -4.57 -15.87
N ARG A 258 32.41 -4.37 -17.05
CA ARG A 258 32.78 -3.03 -17.55
C ARG A 258 31.56 -2.17 -17.85
N PHE A 259 30.52 -2.76 -18.42
CA PHE A 259 29.26 -2.08 -18.69
C PHE A 259 28.58 -1.61 -17.40
N LEU A 260 28.44 -2.50 -16.40
CA LEU A 260 27.82 -2.16 -15.13
C LEU A 260 28.64 -1.14 -14.33
N GLN A 261 29.97 -1.24 -14.37
CA GLN A 261 30.87 -0.24 -13.79
C GLN A 261 30.64 1.15 -14.39
N ALA A 262 30.56 1.25 -15.72
CA ALA A 262 30.27 2.50 -16.40
C ALA A 262 28.84 3.01 -16.11
N GLN A 263 27.86 2.10 -16.00
CA GLN A 263 26.49 2.43 -15.63
C GLN A 263 26.41 3.02 -14.23
N ASP A 264 27.07 2.41 -13.24
CA ASP A 264 27.05 2.91 -11.86
C ASP A 264 27.79 4.26 -11.70
N LEU A 265 28.80 4.53 -12.53
CA LEU A 265 29.52 5.82 -12.53
C LEU A 265 28.72 6.96 -13.15
N TYR A 266 28.05 6.72 -14.29
CA TYR A 266 27.46 7.81 -15.10
C TYR A 266 25.93 7.84 -15.12
N THR A 267 25.26 6.84 -14.55
CA THR A 267 23.80 6.77 -14.41
C THR A 267 23.43 6.88 -12.94
N PRO A 268 23.25 8.10 -12.41
CA PRO A 268 22.92 8.28 -11.01
C PRO A 268 21.58 7.59 -10.69
N ARG A 269 21.52 6.94 -9.52
CA ARG A 269 20.29 6.33 -9.01
C ARG A 269 19.47 7.40 -8.31
N SER A 270 18.24 7.60 -8.76
CA SER A 270 17.26 8.43 -8.06
C SER A 270 16.36 7.58 -7.19
N LYS A 271 16.07 8.08 -6.00
CA LYS A 271 15.02 7.56 -5.13
C LYS A 271 13.69 8.00 -5.70
N LYS A 272 12.98 7.12 -6.40
CA LYS A 272 11.58 7.36 -6.72
C LYS A 272 10.76 6.96 -5.52
N SER A 273 10.22 7.94 -4.80
CA SER A 273 9.15 7.65 -3.85
C SER A 273 7.95 7.13 -4.63
N GLY A 274 7.31 6.07 -4.13
CA GLY A 274 5.96 5.70 -4.57
C GLY A 274 5.10 6.97 -4.67
N LYS A 275 4.34 7.12 -5.75
CA LYS A 275 3.49 8.29 -5.96
C LYS A 275 2.65 8.47 -4.69
N GLY A 276 2.93 9.51 -3.91
CA GLY A 276 2.03 9.91 -2.83
C GLY A 276 0.62 9.98 -3.39
N GLY A 277 -0.37 9.49 -2.62
CA GLY A 277 -1.74 9.24 -3.07
C GLY A 277 -2.18 10.28 -4.11
N ARG A 278 -2.25 9.86 -5.38
CA ARG A 278 -2.53 10.79 -6.47
C ARG A 278 -3.93 11.33 -6.23
N ARG A 279 -4.05 12.66 -6.18
CA ARG A 279 -5.32 13.36 -5.99
C ARG A 279 -6.42 12.70 -6.85
N PRO A 280 -7.56 12.29 -6.25
CA PRO A 280 -8.64 11.71 -7.01
C PRO A 280 -9.09 12.66 -8.12
N ALA A 281 -9.32 12.14 -9.32
CA ALA A 281 -9.60 12.96 -10.50
C ALA A 281 -10.88 13.81 -10.36
N TRP A 282 -11.82 13.36 -9.52
CA TRP A 282 -13.08 14.04 -9.23
C TRP A 282 -12.94 15.21 -8.26
N MET A 283 -11.91 15.21 -7.42
CA MET A 283 -11.71 16.24 -6.42
C MET A 283 -11.07 17.47 -7.07
N ARG A 284 -11.86 18.40 -7.61
CA ARG A 284 -11.36 19.63 -8.26
C ARG A 284 -11.03 20.75 -7.26
N LYS A 285 -10.33 21.80 -7.71
CA LYS A 285 -9.88 22.92 -6.85
C LYS A 285 -11.05 23.58 -6.13
N GLU A 286 -12.16 23.79 -6.84
CA GLU A 286 -13.42 24.34 -6.33
C GLU A 286 -13.97 23.54 -5.14
N LEU A 287 -13.92 22.20 -5.20
CA LEU A 287 -14.41 21.36 -4.10
C LEU A 287 -13.54 21.52 -2.84
N LEU A 288 -12.21 21.64 -3.01
CA LEU A 288 -11.29 21.91 -1.90
C LEU A 288 -11.57 23.25 -1.23
N GLU A 289 -11.90 24.28 -2.00
CA GLU A 289 -12.25 25.61 -1.47
C GLU A 289 -13.53 25.54 -0.64
N LYS A 290 -14.55 24.82 -1.11
CA LYS A 290 -15.79 24.56 -0.33
C LYS A 290 -15.50 23.82 0.98
N LEU A 291 -14.63 22.82 0.97
CA LEU A 291 -14.25 22.07 2.18
C LEU A 291 -13.47 22.92 3.18
N LYS A 292 -12.55 23.77 2.69
CA LYS A 292 -11.86 24.74 3.54
C LYS A 292 -12.85 25.72 4.17
N TRP A 293 -13.81 26.21 3.39
CA TRP A 293 -14.87 27.09 3.87
C TRP A 293 -15.73 26.40 4.94
N LYS A 294 -16.11 25.12 4.74
CA LYS A 294 -16.82 24.33 5.78
C LYS A 294 -16.05 24.31 7.11
N LYS A 295 -14.73 24.07 7.08
CA LYS A 295 -13.89 24.06 8.30
C LYS A 295 -13.83 25.44 8.95
N GLU A 296 -13.78 26.50 8.15
CA GLU A 296 -13.79 27.87 8.66
C GLU A 296 -15.10 28.22 9.36
N VAL A 297 -16.24 27.93 8.71
CA VAL A 297 -17.56 28.17 9.30
C VAL A 297 -17.77 27.34 10.56
N TYR A 298 -17.26 26.11 10.61
CA TYR A 298 -17.25 25.31 11.85
C TYR A 298 -16.50 26.01 12.99
N ARG A 299 -15.31 26.55 12.70
CA ARG A 299 -14.52 27.29 13.70
C ARG A 299 -15.21 28.58 14.15
N MET A 300 -15.87 29.29 13.22
CA MET A 300 -16.69 30.46 13.55
C MET A 300 -17.87 30.08 14.43
N TRP A 301 -18.58 29.01 14.08
CA TRP A 301 -19.71 28.49 14.85
C TRP A 301 -19.30 28.06 16.26
N LYS A 302 -18.20 27.32 16.43
CA LYS A 302 -17.65 26.94 17.74
C LYS A 302 -17.30 28.15 18.61
N ARG A 303 -16.91 29.28 18.00
CA ARG A 303 -16.60 30.55 18.70
C ARG A 303 -17.83 31.42 18.95
N GLY A 304 -19.03 30.98 18.56
CA GLY A 304 -20.25 31.77 18.63
C GLY A 304 -20.34 32.90 17.59
N LEU A 305 -19.46 32.92 16.58
CA LEU A 305 -19.41 33.93 15.52
C LEU A 305 -20.28 33.58 14.31
N ALA A 306 -20.81 32.35 14.26
CA ALA A 306 -21.75 31.91 13.24
C ALA A 306 -22.88 31.12 13.89
N THR A 307 -24.05 31.14 13.27
CA THR A 307 -25.22 30.38 13.70
C THR A 307 -25.13 28.91 13.28
N TRP A 308 -25.87 28.05 13.96
CA TRP A 308 -25.99 26.64 13.56
C TRP A 308 -26.56 26.49 12.14
N GLU A 309 -27.45 27.38 11.71
CA GLU A 309 -28.06 27.33 10.37
C GLU A 309 -27.06 27.67 9.27
N GLU A 310 -26.18 28.64 9.49
CA GLU A 310 -25.08 28.98 8.58
C GLU A 310 -24.09 27.82 8.41
N TYR A 311 -23.71 27.16 9.52
CA TYR A 311 -22.88 25.96 9.44
C TYR A 311 -23.62 24.83 8.70
N ARG A 312 -24.86 24.52 9.08
CA ARG A 312 -25.68 23.47 8.48
C ARG A 312 -25.89 23.66 6.98
N SER A 313 -26.14 24.90 6.54
CA SER A 313 -26.28 25.22 5.11
C SER A 313 -24.97 25.02 4.36
N THR A 314 -23.84 25.42 4.94
CA THR A 314 -22.50 25.19 4.37
C THR A 314 -22.19 23.70 4.23
N VAL A 315 -22.53 22.88 5.22
CA VAL A 315 -22.40 21.42 5.15
C VAL A 315 -23.20 20.84 3.97
N ARG A 316 -24.46 21.26 3.80
CA ARG A 316 -25.32 20.80 2.69
C ARG A 316 -24.73 21.16 1.32
N VAL A 317 -24.27 22.40 1.13
CA VAL A 317 -23.65 22.85 -0.12
C VAL A 317 -22.39 22.06 -0.45
N CYS A 318 -21.55 21.77 0.55
CA CYS A 318 -20.35 20.97 0.36
C CYS A 318 -20.70 19.54 -0.04
N ARG A 319 -21.68 18.93 0.65
CA ARG A 319 -22.16 17.57 0.37
C ARG A 319 -22.71 17.44 -1.05
N ASP A 320 -23.55 18.38 -1.48
CA ASP A 320 -24.12 18.37 -2.83
C ASP A 320 -23.05 18.51 -3.91
N ALA A 321 -22.04 19.37 -3.67
CA ALA A 321 -20.91 19.54 -4.58
C ALA A 321 -20.07 18.25 -4.68
N THR A 322 -19.82 17.58 -3.56
CA THR A 322 -19.13 16.28 -3.51
C THR A 322 -19.89 15.23 -4.32
N ARG A 323 -21.18 15.06 -4.06
CA ARG A 323 -22.02 14.08 -4.74
C ARG A 323 -22.06 14.31 -6.25
N LYS A 324 -22.18 15.57 -6.69
CA LYS A 324 -22.14 15.94 -8.11
C LYS A 324 -20.78 15.62 -8.74
N ALA A 325 -19.68 15.93 -8.05
CA ALA A 325 -18.34 15.67 -8.55
C ALA A 325 -18.05 14.17 -8.71
N LYS A 326 -18.48 13.35 -7.73
CA LYS A 326 -18.35 11.89 -7.79
C LYS A 326 -19.24 11.30 -8.90
N ALA A 327 -20.51 11.70 -8.97
CA ALA A 327 -21.41 11.27 -10.06
C ALA A 327 -20.85 11.60 -11.46
N CYS A 328 -20.24 12.78 -11.65
CA CYS A 328 -19.59 13.12 -12.92
C CYS A 328 -18.42 12.18 -13.25
N LEU A 329 -17.63 11.74 -12.25
CA LEU A 329 -16.53 10.80 -12.47
C LEU A 329 -17.03 9.43 -12.95
N GLU A 330 -18.18 8.98 -12.44
CA GLU A 330 -18.73 7.66 -12.79
C GLU A 330 -19.47 7.72 -14.13
N LEU A 331 -20.18 8.82 -14.40
CA LEU A 331 -20.95 9.01 -15.61
C LEU A 331 -20.09 9.29 -16.85
N ASN A 332 -18.97 10.01 -16.72
CA ASN A 332 -18.15 10.37 -17.88
C ASN A 332 -17.56 9.14 -18.60
N PRO A 333 -16.93 8.16 -17.91
CA PRO A 333 -16.46 6.92 -18.54
C PRO A 333 -17.59 6.11 -19.20
N ALA A 334 -18.79 6.14 -18.63
CA ALA A 334 -19.95 5.44 -19.18
C ALA A 334 -20.48 6.13 -20.46
N LYS A 335 -20.52 7.47 -20.48
CA LYS A 335 -20.93 8.26 -21.65
C LYS A 335 -19.92 8.15 -22.79
N ASP A 336 -18.63 8.18 -22.45
CA ASP A 336 -17.54 8.18 -23.42
C ASP A 336 -17.09 6.78 -23.81
N VAL A 337 -17.81 5.72 -23.42
CA VAL A 337 -17.39 4.32 -23.65
C VAL A 337 -17.22 4.00 -25.15
N LYS A 338 -18.01 4.66 -26.01
CA LYS A 338 -17.93 4.48 -27.46
C LYS A 338 -16.58 4.99 -28.01
N ASP A 339 -16.09 6.10 -27.49
CA ASP A 339 -14.87 6.76 -27.96
C ASP A 339 -13.62 6.36 -27.16
N ASN A 340 -13.78 5.96 -25.89
CA ASN A 340 -12.69 5.64 -24.95
C ASN A 340 -12.96 4.38 -24.12
N LYS A 341 -13.04 3.23 -24.80
CA LYS A 341 -13.17 1.90 -24.17
C LYS A 341 -12.10 1.64 -23.11
N LYS A 342 -10.85 2.07 -23.36
CA LYS A 342 -9.72 1.88 -22.43
C LYS A 342 -9.93 2.63 -21.10
N GLY A 343 -10.48 3.85 -21.15
CA GLY A 343 -10.82 4.63 -19.97
C GLY A 343 -11.89 3.97 -19.11
N PHE A 344 -12.95 3.44 -19.75
CA PHE A 344 -14.01 2.70 -19.06
C PHE A 344 -13.49 1.43 -18.39
N PHE A 345 -12.78 0.56 -19.11
CA PHE A 345 -12.23 -0.67 -18.51
C PHE A 345 -11.20 -0.37 -17.42
N LYS A 346 -10.40 0.68 -17.56
CA LYS A 346 -9.51 1.14 -16.49
C LYS A 346 -10.27 1.55 -15.22
N TYR A 347 -11.39 2.25 -15.37
CA TYR A 347 -12.26 2.60 -14.24
C TYR A 347 -12.85 1.35 -13.58
N ILE A 348 -13.40 0.42 -14.38
CA ILE A 348 -13.93 -0.85 -13.87
C ILE A 348 -12.85 -1.66 -13.15
N SER A 349 -11.66 -1.82 -13.74
CA SER A 349 -10.54 -2.51 -13.09
C SER A 349 -10.11 -1.85 -11.79
N SER A 350 -10.18 -0.51 -11.69
CA SER A 350 -9.89 0.19 -10.43
C SER A 350 -10.91 -0.06 -9.31
N LYS A 351 -12.13 -0.49 -9.68
CA LYS A 351 -13.25 -0.78 -8.76
C LYS A 351 -13.43 -2.27 -8.45
N ARG A 352 -12.74 -3.16 -9.16
CA ARG A 352 -12.81 -4.60 -8.90
C ARG A 352 -12.06 -4.94 -7.60
N LYS A 353 -12.67 -5.80 -6.77
CA LYS A 353 -12.17 -6.26 -5.46
C LYS A 353 -10.82 -6.97 -5.52
N THR A 354 -10.44 -7.56 -6.66
CA THR A 354 -9.14 -8.20 -6.88
C THR A 354 -8.02 -7.17 -7.04
N ARG A 355 -7.80 -6.35 -6.01
CA ARG A 355 -6.44 -6.16 -5.53
C ARG A 355 -6.22 -7.27 -4.51
N GLU A 356 -6.04 -8.49 -5.01
CA GLU A 356 -5.20 -9.43 -4.27
C GLU A 356 -3.86 -8.71 -4.18
N ASN A 357 -3.66 -7.95 -3.10
CA ASN A 357 -2.31 -7.72 -2.64
C ASN A 357 -1.75 -9.12 -2.51
N VAL A 358 -0.68 -9.40 -3.27
CA VAL A 358 0.03 -10.67 -3.21
C VAL A 358 0.11 -11.01 -1.73
N CYS A 359 -0.63 -12.05 -1.33
CA CYS A 359 -0.67 -12.42 0.07
C CYS A 359 0.77 -12.55 0.54
N GLN A 360 1.01 -12.14 1.77
CA GLN A 360 2.26 -12.39 2.45
C GLN A 360 2.60 -13.88 2.28
N LEU A 361 3.66 -14.15 1.51
CA LEU A 361 4.04 -15.51 1.15
C LEU A 361 4.51 -16.22 2.41
N LEU A 362 3.91 -17.37 2.70
CA LEU A 362 4.34 -18.25 3.78
C LEU A 362 5.26 -19.31 3.18
N ASN A 363 6.36 -19.59 3.85
CA ASN A 363 7.18 -20.74 3.49
C ASN A 363 6.47 -22.05 3.88
N GLU A 364 7.06 -23.20 3.51
CA GLU A 364 6.52 -24.53 3.80
C GLU A 364 6.33 -24.81 5.31
N VAL A 365 6.98 -24.01 6.17
CA VAL A 365 6.93 -24.12 7.64
C VAL A 365 5.89 -23.17 8.25
N GLY A 366 5.15 -22.41 7.43
CA GLY A 366 4.14 -21.46 7.89
C GLY A 366 4.71 -20.14 8.44
N ALA A 367 5.99 -19.87 8.23
CA ALA A 367 6.63 -18.61 8.61
C ALA A 367 6.55 -17.57 7.48
N LEU A 368 6.42 -16.31 7.88
CA LEU A 368 6.28 -15.17 6.98
C LEU A 368 7.58 -14.86 6.23
N VAL A 369 7.54 -14.89 4.90
CA VAL A 369 8.67 -14.52 4.04
C VAL A 369 8.71 -13.00 3.86
N THR A 370 9.73 -12.37 4.44
CA THR A 370 9.87 -10.90 4.42
C THR A 370 10.82 -10.40 3.34
N GLU A 371 11.83 -11.18 2.97
CA GLU A 371 12.85 -10.80 1.99
C GLU A 371 12.42 -11.06 0.53
N ASP A 372 12.80 -10.15 -0.38
CA ASP A 372 12.37 -10.23 -1.79
C ASP A 372 13.02 -11.38 -2.58
N ALA A 373 14.24 -11.77 -2.21
CA ALA A 373 14.93 -12.92 -2.81
C ALA A 373 14.21 -14.23 -2.46
N GLU A 374 13.88 -14.43 -1.18
CA GLU A 374 13.15 -15.61 -0.71
C GLU A 374 11.76 -15.72 -1.35
N LYS A 375 11.05 -14.60 -1.54
CA LYS A 375 9.76 -14.58 -2.25
C LYS A 375 9.90 -15.05 -3.70
N ALA A 376 10.95 -14.58 -4.40
CA ALA A 376 11.21 -14.97 -5.77
C ALA A 376 11.57 -16.46 -5.88
N GLU A 377 12.38 -16.96 -4.95
CA GLU A 377 12.78 -18.37 -4.86
C GLU A 377 11.57 -19.26 -4.61
N LEU A 378 10.70 -18.90 -3.66
CA LEU A 378 9.48 -19.64 -3.32
C LEU A 378 8.50 -19.71 -4.49
N LEU A 379 8.27 -18.58 -5.17
CA LEU A 379 7.43 -18.53 -6.37
C LEU A 379 8.04 -19.37 -7.50
N ASN A 380 9.35 -19.29 -7.70
CA ASN A 380 10.04 -20.06 -8.73
C ASN A 380 9.95 -21.57 -8.45
N ALA A 381 10.13 -21.99 -7.20
CA ALA A 381 9.96 -23.39 -6.78
C ALA A 381 8.53 -23.88 -7.02
N PHE A 382 7.52 -23.06 -6.67
CA PHE A 382 6.11 -23.37 -6.94
C PHE A 382 5.84 -23.54 -8.44
N PHE A 383 6.26 -22.57 -9.27
CA PHE A 383 6.09 -22.65 -10.72
C PHE A 383 6.85 -23.83 -11.35
N GLY A 384 8.01 -24.17 -10.80
CA GLY A 384 8.74 -25.39 -11.15
C GLY A 384 7.96 -26.66 -10.82
N SER A 385 7.27 -26.71 -9.66
CA SER A 385 6.51 -27.89 -9.25
C SER A 385 5.23 -28.14 -10.05
N VAL A 386 4.59 -27.09 -10.58
CA VAL A 386 3.41 -27.23 -11.46
C VAL A 386 3.80 -27.49 -12.91
N PHE A 387 5.08 -27.42 -13.26
CA PHE A 387 5.56 -27.76 -14.58
C PHE A 387 5.72 -29.29 -14.68
N THR A 388 4.73 -29.97 -15.26
CA THR A 388 4.90 -31.36 -15.68
C THR A 388 5.89 -31.38 -16.83
N ALA A 389 7.11 -31.87 -16.57
CA ALA A 389 7.99 -32.30 -17.62
C ALA A 389 7.29 -33.44 -18.37
N ASN A 390 6.78 -33.17 -19.58
CA ASN A 390 6.40 -34.21 -20.52
C ASN A 390 7.68 -34.92 -20.97
N THR A 391 8.28 -35.71 -20.10
CA THR A 391 9.32 -36.67 -20.45
C THR A 391 8.66 -37.84 -21.14
N SER A 392 8.43 -37.72 -22.45
CA SER A 392 8.61 -38.90 -23.29
C SER A 392 10.11 -39.15 -23.38
N PRO A 393 10.64 -40.33 -23.02
CA PRO A 393 12.01 -40.66 -23.33
C PRO A 393 12.11 -40.82 -24.85
N GLN A 394 12.40 -39.75 -25.58
CA GLN A 394 13.06 -39.90 -26.86
C GLN A 394 14.51 -40.22 -26.55
N GLU A 395 14.85 -41.49 -26.74
CA GLU A 395 16.20 -42.00 -26.82
C GLU A 395 17.08 -40.98 -27.54
N SER A 396 18.08 -40.49 -26.83
CA SER A 396 19.23 -39.84 -27.44
C SER A 396 19.84 -40.85 -28.40
N GLN A 397 19.52 -40.73 -29.69
CA GLN A 397 20.23 -41.44 -30.73
C GLN A 397 21.68 -40.99 -30.68
N THR A 398 22.52 -41.86 -30.13
CA THR A 398 23.97 -41.85 -30.29
C THR A 398 24.26 -41.91 -31.78
N LEU A 399 24.51 -40.75 -32.40
CA LEU A 399 25.11 -40.71 -33.73
C LEU A 399 26.61 -40.89 -33.56
N GLU A 400 27.08 -42.00 -34.11
CA GLU A 400 28.47 -42.40 -34.16
C GLU A 400 29.36 -41.27 -34.70
N VAL A 401 30.51 -41.11 -34.05
CA VAL A 401 31.61 -40.27 -34.51
C VAL A 401 32.14 -40.88 -35.82
N GLY A 402 31.59 -40.40 -36.93
CA GLY A 402 32.23 -40.51 -38.23
C GLY A 402 33.26 -39.39 -38.35
N GLU A 403 34.55 -39.75 -38.37
CA GLU A 403 35.63 -38.88 -38.85
C GLU A 403 35.26 -38.37 -40.26
N SER A 404 34.70 -37.18 -40.32
CA SER A 404 34.72 -36.36 -41.52
C SER A 404 35.38 -35.06 -41.15
N VAL A 405 36.51 -34.80 -41.80
CA VAL A 405 37.21 -33.53 -41.79
C VAL A 405 36.25 -32.50 -42.37
N SER A 406 35.40 -31.91 -41.52
CA SER A 406 34.64 -30.72 -41.87
C SER A 406 35.61 -29.56 -41.82
N SER A 407 36.12 -29.23 -43.01
CA SER A 407 36.79 -27.96 -43.29
C SER A 407 36.01 -26.84 -42.63
N LYS A 408 36.66 -26.05 -41.74
CA LYS A 408 36.21 -24.76 -41.18
C LYS A 408 35.01 -24.20 -41.94
N GLU A 409 33.82 -24.61 -41.54
CA GLU A 409 32.60 -24.01 -42.04
C GLU A 409 32.58 -22.62 -41.43
N ASP A 410 32.63 -21.61 -42.31
CA ASP A 410 32.47 -20.20 -41.95
C ASP A 410 31.14 -20.06 -41.19
N PHE A 411 31.20 -20.13 -39.86
CA PHE A 411 30.17 -19.52 -39.03
C PHE A 411 30.11 -18.07 -39.48
N SER A 412 28.95 -17.66 -40.02
CA SER A 412 28.73 -16.30 -40.47
C SER A 412 28.99 -15.37 -39.28
N LEU A 413 30.18 -14.78 -39.26
CA LEU A 413 30.62 -13.84 -38.24
C LEU A 413 29.53 -12.79 -38.09
N VAL A 414 28.87 -12.78 -36.94
CA VAL A 414 27.89 -11.76 -36.59
C VAL A 414 28.56 -10.41 -36.74
N LYS A 415 28.06 -9.58 -37.64
CA LYS A 415 28.67 -8.27 -37.90
C LYS A 415 28.21 -7.28 -36.83
N ASP A 416 29.10 -6.37 -36.42
CA ASP A 416 28.78 -5.29 -35.48
C ASP A 416 27.53 -4.49 -35.91
N ASN A 417 27.31 -4.34 -37.21
CA ASN A 417 26.14 -3.65 -37.74
C ASN A 417 24.82 -4.37 -37.41
N GLU A 418 24.79 -5.70 -37.44
CA GLU A 418 23.59 -6.49 -37.11
C GLU A 418 23.26 -6.37 -35.62
N VAL A 419 24.28 -6.46 -34.76
CA VAL A 419 24.13 -6.25 -33.31
C VAL A 419 23.60 -4.84 -33.03
N ARG A 420 24.16 -3.82 -33.68
CA ARG A 420 23.71 -2.42 -33.55
C ARG A 420 22.23 -2.28 -33.92
N ASP A 421 21.81 -2.88 -35.03
CA ASP A 421 20.43 -2.82 -35.50
C ASP A 421 19.47 -3.48 -34.50
N HIS A 422 19.84 -4.62 -33.90
CA HIS A 422 19.05 -5.26 -32.85
C HIS A 422 18.94 -4.40 -31.59
N LEU A 423 20.05 -3.82 -31.12
CA LEU A 423 20.05 -2.93 -29.95
C LEU A 423 19.21 -1.67 -30.19
N SER A 424 19.21 -1.13 -31.41
CA SER A 424 18.41 0.05 -31.78
C SER A 424 16.90 -0.20 -31.70
N LYS A 425 16.45 -1.46 -31.85
CA LYS A 425 15.03 -1.86 -31.82
C LYS A 425 14.50 -2.12 -30.41
N LEU A 426 15.33 -2.05 -29.38
CA LEU A 426 14.91 -2.28 -28.00
C LEU A 426 13.84 -1.28 -27.55
N ASP A 427 12.84 -1.79 -26.83
CA ASP A 427 11.82 -0.96 -26.17
C ASP A 427 12.38 -0.37 -24.88
N THR A 428 12.58 0.95 -24.89
CA THR A 428 13.11 1.72 -23.76
C THR A 428 12.18 1.76 -22.54
N GLN A 429 10.91 1.35 -22.68
CA GLN A 429 9.93 1.33 -21.58
C GLN A 429 9.95 0.02 -20.77
N LYS A 430 10.66 -1.01 -21.24
CA LYS A 430 10.78 -2.28 -20.52
C LYS A 430 11.69 -2.16 -19.29
N SER A 431 11.45 -3.06 -18.34
CA SER A 431 12.27 -3.23 -17.14
C SER A 431 13.69 -3.68 -17.47
N MET A 432 14.58 -3.44 -16.50
CA MET A 432 15.94 -3.99 -16.51
C MET A 432 15.87 -5.51 -16.32
N GLY A 433 16.63 -6.24 -17.12
CA GLY A 433 16.73 -7.70 -17.01
C GLY A 433 17.55 -8.14 -15.78
N PRO A 434 17.65 -9.46 -15.53
CA PRO A 434 18.48 -10.04 -14.46
C PRO A 434 19.98 -9.77 -14.66
N ASP A 435 20.37 -9.33 -15.86
CA ASP A 435 21.72 -8.86 -16.17
C ASP A 435 22.05 -7.47 -15.61
N GLY A 436 21.06 -6.73 -15.11
CA GLY A 436 21.24 -5.36 -14.61
C GLY A 436 21.44 -4.32 -15.70
N MET A 437 21.18 -4.65 -16.97
CA MET A 437 21.34 -3.74 -18.11
C MET A 437 19.99 -3.18 -18.53
N HIS A 438 19.84 -1.85 -18.51
CA HIS A 438 18.57 -1.24 -18.88
C HIS A 438 18.45 -1.10 -20.41
N PRO A 439 17.31 -1.47 -21.04
CA PRO A 439 17.13 -1.42 -22.51
C PRO A 439 17.43 -0.05 -23.12
N ARG A 440 17.06 1.02 -22.42
CA ARG A 440 17.40 2.40 -22.82
C ARG A 440 18.91 2.66 -22.89
N VAL A 441 19.70 2.15 -21.95
CA VAL A 441 21.15 2.34 -21.94
C VAL A 441 21.79 1.57 -23.10
N LEU A 442 21.35 0.33 -23.31
CA LEU A 442 21.79 -0.51 -24.43
C LEU A 442 21.52 0.15 -25.78
N LYS A 443 20.34 0.74 -25.95
CA LYS A 443 19.94 1.44 -27.17
C LYS A 443 20.76 2.71 -27.43
N GLU A 444 20.98 3.53 -26.41
CA GLU A 444 21.77 4.77 -26.54
C GLU A 444 23.25 4.50 -26.83
N LEU A 445 23.78 3.38 -26.33
CA LEU A 445 25.18 2.96 -26.47
C LEU A 445 25.44 2.02 -27.65
N ALA A 446 24.42 1.69 -28.44
CA ALA A 446 24.47 0.66 -29.48
C ALA A 446 25.68 0.80 -30.43
N ASP A 447 26.09 2.03 -30.76
CA ASP A 447 27.23 2.29 -31.64
C ASP A 447 28.57 1.82 -31.07
N VAL A 448 28.71 1.86 -29.74
CA VAL A 448 29.97 1.56 -29.02
C VAL A 448 29.99 0.11 -28.54
N ILE A 449 28.83 -0.42 -28.12
CA ILE A 449 28.73 -1.75 -27.51
C ILE A 449 28.36 -2.87 -28.48
N ALA A 450 28.27 -2.60 -29.78
CA ALA A 450 27.94 -3.63 -30.77
C ALA A 450 29.10 -4.63 -31.00
N LYS A 451 30.34 -4.18 -30.81
CA LYS A 451 31.55 -4.96 -31.07
C LYS A 451 31.85 -6.08 -30.05
N PRO A 452 31.66 -5.89 -28.73
CA PRO A 452 31.85 -6.98 -27.77
C PRO A 452 30.90 -8.18 -28.01
N PRO A 453 29.57 -7.99 -28.21
CA PRO A 453 28.66 -9.10 -28.48
C PRO A 453 28.93 -9.83 -29.81
N SER A 454 29.40 -9.14 -30.86
CA SER A 454 29.78 -9.81 -32.11
C SER A 454 30.98 -10.75 -31.93
N ILE A 455 31.94 -10.38 -31.07
CA ILE A 455 33.09 -11.22 -30.69
C ILE A 455 32.66 -12.38 -29.80
N ILE A 456 31.73 -12.16 -28.86
CA ILE A 456 31.30 -13.17 -27.88
C ILE A 456 30.40 -14.25 -28.52
N TRP A 457 29.54 -13.87 -29.47
CA TRP A 457 28.57 -14.78 -30.11
C TRP A 457 28.74 -14.86 -31.63
N PRO A 458 29.88 -15.29 -32.16
CA PRO A 458 30.17 -15.26 -33.59
C PRO A 458 29.26 -16.15 -34.46
N GLY A 459 28.35 -16.95 -33.89
CA GLY A 459 27.35 -17.74 -34.63
C GLY A 459 26.00 -18.01 -33.93
N TRP A 460 25.74 -17.44 -32.75
CA TRP A 460 24.51 -17.75 -31.98
C TRP A 460 23.38 -16.73 -32.17
N LEU A 461 23.67 -15.54 -32.71
CA LEU A 461 22.63 -14.50 -32.92
C LEU A 461 21.73 -14.76 -34.14
N LEU A 462 22.06 -15.75 -34.99
CA LEU A 462 21.30 -16.10 -36.20
C LEU A 462 20.42 -17.35 -36.04
N VAL A 463 20.52 -18.09 -34.93
CA VAL A 463 19.52 -19.14 -34.63
C VAL A 463 18.30 -18.44 -34.06
N THR A 464 17.28 -18.28 -34.90
CA THR A 464 15.92 -17.98 -34.44
C THR A 464 15.54 -18.98 -33.36
N TYR A 465 15.58 -18.55 -32.10
CA TYR A 465 14.96 -19.30 -31.02
C TYR A 465 13.46 -19.42 -31.33
N PRO A 466 12.84 -20.61 -31.14
CA PRO A 466 11.39 -20.70 -31.10
C PRO A 466 10.90 -19.72 -30.04
N GLN A 467 9.77 -19.06 -30.29
CA GLN A 467 9.23 -17.91 -29.55
C GLN A 467 8.99 -18.08 -28.03
N ASN A 468 9.55 -19.10 -27.39
CA ASN A 468 9.23 -19.51 -26.02
C ASN A 468 10.43 -19.47 -25.04
N PHE A 469 11.53 -18.77 -25.34
CA PHE A 469 12.60 -18.52 -24.35
C PHE A 469 12.47 -17.12 -23.73
N THR A 470 11.78 -17.04 -22.60
CA THR A 470 11.61 -15.84 -21.77
C THR A 470 12.87 -15.55 -20.96
N GLY A 471 13.97 -15.22 -21.64
CA GLY A 471 15.22 -14.74 -21.01
C GLY A 471 15.45 -13.23 -21.13
N TRP A 472 14.52 -12.52 -21.79
CA TRP A 472 14.49 -11.06 -21.93
C TRP A 472 13.04 -10.59 -21.79
N ASN A 473 12.50 -10.59 -20.58
CA ASN A 473 11.26 -9.88 -20.25
C ASN A 473 11.41 -9.09 -18.96
#